data_AF-A0A1A8HBU2-F1
#
_entry.id   AF-A0A1A8HBU2-F1
#
_cell.length_a   1.000
_cell.length_b   1.000
_cell.length_c   1.000
_cell.angle_alpha   90.00
_cell.angle_beta   90.00
_cell.angle_gamma   90.00
#
_symmetry.space_group_name_H-M   'P 1'
#
loop_
_entity.id
_entity.type
_entity.pdbx_description
1 polymer ?
#
loop_
_entity_poly.entity_id
_entity_poly.type
_entity_poly.pdbx_seq_one_letter_code
_entity_poly.pdbx_strand_id
1 'polypeptide(L)'
;LAERESIYRLLPQTTPENISKNFEQYSIDPATRYPNLNSSCVRPHQVRHLFIGGQQNSGLVEKAGPTRRSVNLFRKESEVRPSRLLTWCQKQTQGYRGVDVTNLTSSWRSGLALCAVIHRQRPELIDFDSLNEEDVARNN
;
A
#
# COMPACT_ATOMS: atom_id res chain seq x y z
N LEU A 1 8.59 9.86 12.16
CA LEU A 1 8.50 11.28 11.71
C LEU A 1 9.34 12.19 12.59
N ALA A 2 9.10 12.28 13.90
CA ALA A 2 9.85 13.20 14.77
C ALA A 2 11.39 12.98 14.70
N GLU A 3 11.84 11.74 14.91
CA GLU A 3 13.26 11.38 14.77
C GLU A 3 13.82 11.70 13.37
N ARG A 4 13.06 11.35 12.31
CA ARG A 4 13.40 11.66 10.92
C ARG A 4 13.62 13.16 10.72
N GLU A 5 12.71 14.00 11.23
CA GLU A 5 12.80 15.46 11.16
C GLU A 5 13.95 16.03 12.01
N SER A 6 14.25 15.42 13.16
CA SER A 6 15.41 15.79 13.98
C SER A 6 16.71 15.65 13.19
N ILE A 7 16.86 14.55 12.45
CA ILE A 7 18.03 14.29 11.61
C ILE A 7 18.00 15.18 10.36
N TYR A 8 16.83 15.37 9.74
CA TYR A 8 16.68 16.15 8.52
C TYR A 8 17.18 17.60 8.69
N ARG A 9 17.02 18.19 9.87
CA ARG A 9 17.55 19.53 10.20
C ARG A 9 19.08 19.65 10.12
N LEU A 10 19.82 18.55 10.22
CA LEU A 10 21.28 18.57 10.11
C LEU A 10 21.75 18.63 8.66
N LEU A 11 20.93 18.20 7.70
CA LEU A 11 21.34 18.10 6.29
C LEU A 11 21.82 19.42 5.68
N PRO A 12 21.14 20.57 5.87
CA PRO A 12 21.56 21.84 5.26
C PRO A 12 22.91 22.36 5.75
N GLN A 13 23.32 21.94 6.96
CA GLN A 13 24.59 22.32 7.57
C GLN A 13 25.65 21.22 7.46
N THR A 14 25.35 20.07 6.84
CA THR A 14 26.28 18.94 6.76
C THR A 14 27.42 19.26 5.79
N THR A 15 28.65 19.13 6.26
CA THR A 15 29.87 19.29 5.44
C THR A 15 30.80 18.10 5.70
N PRO A 16 31.76 17.82 4.82
CA PRO A 16 32.74 16.76 5.06
C PRO A 16 33.45 16.93 6.40
N GLU A 17 33.67 18.15 6.87
CA GLU A 17 34.41 18.48 8.10
C GLU A 17 33.63 18.16 9.38
N ASN A 18 32.29 18.22 9.35
CA ASN A 18 31.46 18.09 10.54
C ASN A 18 30.76 16.74 10.71
N ILE A 19 30.95 15.82 9.77
CA ILE A 19 30.52 14.43 9.88
C ILE A 19 31.63 13.56 10.48
N SER A 20 31.25 12.37 10.95
CA SER A 20 32.21 11.35 11.39
C SER A 20 33.23 11.04 10.29
N LYS A 21 34.47 10.70 10.65
CA LYS A 21 35.52 10.33 9.69
C LYS A 21 35.75 8.83 9.61
N ASN A 22 35.12 8.07 10.50
CA ASN A 22 35.23 6.62 10.56
C ASN A 22 34.29 5.97 9.54
N PHE A 23 34.61 6.14 8.25
CA PHE A 23 33.75 5.68 7.15
C PHE A 23 33.50 4.17 7.17
N GLU A 24 34.43 3.38 7.71
CA GLU A 24 34.29 1.92 7.89
C GLU A 24 33.14 1.54 8.84
N GLN A 25 32.75 2.44 9.74
CA GLN A 25 31.70 2.22 10.74
C GLN A 25 30.34 2.82 10.34
N TYR A 26 30.23 3.37 9.13
CA TYR A 26 29.00 4.00 8.67
C TYR A 26 27.87 2.97 8.53
N SER A 27 26.74 3.26 9.17
CA SER A 27 25.55 2.42 9.12
C SER A 27 24.27 3.24 8.91
N ILE A 28 23.15 2.55 8.79
CA ILE A 28 21.81 3.14 8.78
C ILE A 28 21.58 3.91 10.08
N ASP A 29 22.19 3.48 11.20
CA ASP A 29 22.21 4.23 12.46
C ASP A 29 22.80 5.64 12.25
N PRO A 30 22.00 6.72 12.40
CA PRO A 30 22.47 8.08 12.20
C PRO A 30 23.56 8.51 13.19
N ALA A 31 23.67 7.89 14.37
CA ALA A 31 24.71 8.19 15.35
C ALA A 31 26.13 7.86 14.85
N THR A 32 26.25 6.92 13.90
CA THR A 32 27.53 6.57 13.27
C THR A 32 28.06 7.65 12.31
N ARG A 33 27.18 8.56 11.87
CA ARG A 33 27.46 9.56 10.83
C ARG A 33 27.47 11.00 11.34
N TYR A 34 26.57 11.33 12.27
CA TYR A 34 26.40 12.68 12.80
C TYR A 34 26.92 12.74 14.26
N PRO A 35 28.08 13.35 14.52
CA PRO A 35 28.58 13.54 15.87
C PRO A 35 27.61 14.39 16.71
N ASN A 36 27.47 14.08 18.01
CA ASN A 36 26.59 14.79 18.93
C ASN A 36 25.11 14.83 18.50
N LEU A 37 24.65 13.79 17.79
CA LEU A 37 23.27 13.70 17.31
C LEU A 37 22.27 13.78 18.46
N ASN A 38 21.36 14.75 18.39
CA ASN A 38 20.15 14.77 19.19
C ASN A 38 18.95 14.31 18.35
N SER A 39 18.67 13.01 18.34
CA SER A 39 17.54 12.40 17.62
C SER A 39 16.17 12.83 18.17
N SER A 40 16.13 13.44 19.36
CA SER A 40 14.90 13.88 20.03
C SER A 40 14.59 15.36 19.88
N CYS A 41 15.40 16.13 19.13
CA CYS A 41 15.27 17.59 19.08
C CYS A 41 13.94 18.07 18.48
N VAL A 42 13.29 17.25 17.63
CA VAL A 42 11.90 17.43 17.20
C VAL A 42 10.98 16.53 18.02
N ARG A 43 9.93 17.12 18.59
CA ARG A 43 8.93 16.40 19.39
C ARG A 43 7.80 15.86 18.50
N PRO A 44 7.18 14.71 18.84
CA PRO A 44 6.09 14.12 18.04
C PRO A 44 4.90 15.06 17.76
N HIS A 45 4.57 15.98 18.67
CA HIS A 45 3.46 16.91 18.44
C HIS A 45 3.76 17.94 17.33
N GLN A 46 5.03 18.30 17.10
CA GLN A 46 5.44 19.29 16.10
C GLN A 46 5.25 18.75 14.67
N VAL A 47 5.29 17.44 14.50
CA VAL A 47 5.21 16.75 13.20
C VAL A 47 3.86 16.08 12.97
N ARG A 48 2.85 16.35 13.80
CA ARG A 48 1.50 15.78 13.63
C ARG A 48 0.89 16.12 12.28
N HIS A 49 1.13 17.33 11.78
CA HIS A 49 0.65 17.79 10.47
C HIS A 49 1.28 17.01 9.29
N LEU A 50 2.45 16.38 9.49
CA LEU A 50 3.10 15.53 8.48
C LEU A 50 2.49 14.12 8.43
N PHE A 51 1.68 13.75 9.42
CA PHE A 51 1.03 12.45 9.45
C PHE A 51 -0.32 12.53 8.74
N ILE A 52 -0.37 12.00 7.51
CA ILE A 52 -1.62 11.84 6.76
C ILE A 52 -2.26 10.53 7.22
N GLY A 53 -3.08 10.62 8.27
CA GLY A 53 -4.08 9.58 8.54
C GLY A 53 -5.22 9.75 7.55
N GLY A 54 -5.69 8.68 6.91
CA GLY A 54 -6.73 8.72 5.87
C GLY A 54 -8.13 9.23 6.32
N GLN A 55 -8.22 10.02 7.39
CA GLN A 55 -9.40 10.81 7.71
C GLN A 55 -9.26 12.18 7.02
N GLN A 56 -10.06 12.38 5.98
CA GLN A 56 -10.26 13.70 5.41
C GLN A 56 -10.90 14.59 6.49
N ASN A 57 -10.14 15.57 7.02
CA ASN A 57 -10.67 16.55 7.96
C ASN A 57 -11.37 17.66 7.18
N SER A 58 -12.71 17.63 7.18
CA SER A 58 -13.51 18.84 7.17
C SER A 58 -13.35 19.54 8.52
N GLY A 59 -13.04 20.83 8.47
CA GLY A 59 -13.10 21.89 9.49
C GLY A 59 -13.32 21.60 10.98
N LEU A 60 -12.53 22.34 11.76
CA LEU A 60 -12.73 22.83 13.14
C LEU A 60 -12.22 22.02 14.35
N VAL A 61 -11.61 22.82 15.22
CA VAL A 61 -10.91 22.53 16.48
C VAL A 61 -11.91 22.11 17.56
N GLU A 62 -11.62 21.06 18.35
CA GLU A 62 -11.56 21.13 19.83
C GLU A 62 -11.16 19.81 20.52
N LYS A 63 -10.31 19.98 21.54
CA LYS A 63 -10.05 19.20 22.77
C LYS A 63 -10.21 17.67 22.86
N ALA A 64 -9.05 17.06 23.15
CA ALA A 64 -8.74 16.09 24.21
C ALA A 64 -9.38 14.67 24.25
N GLY A 65 -8.50 13.68 24.13
CA GLY A 65 -8.67 12.31 24.65
C GLY A 65 -7.47 11.41 24.29
N PRO A 66 -6.86 10.65 25.22
CA PRO A 66 -5.71 9.81 24.91
C PRO A 66 -6.18 8.45 24.36
N THR A 67 -6.50 8.37 23.08
CA THR A 67 -6.73 7.06 22.46
C THR A 67 -5.38 6.45 22.07
N ARG A 68 -4.74 5.77 23.02
CA ARG A 68 -3.69 4.78 22.72
C ARG A 68 -4.32 3.66 21.88
N ARG A 69 -4.31 3.78 20.56
CA ARG A 69 -4.34 2.60 19.70
C ARG A 69 -2.90 2.25 19.39
N SER A 70 -2.38 1.32 20.18
CA SER A 70 -1.19 0.54 19.80
C SER A 70 -1.50 -0.09 18.45
N VAL A 71 -0.93 0.45 17.37
CA VAL A 71 -0.90 -0.25 16.09
C VAL A 71 0.10 -1.37 16.26
N ASN A 72 -0.38 -2.51 16.74
CA ASN A 72 0.34 -3.76 16.65
C ASN A 72 0.60 -4.02 15.16
N LEU A 73 1.77 -3.59 14.69
CA LEU A 73 2.39 -3.96 13.42
C LEU A 73 2.87 -5.42 13.46
N PHE A 74 2.08 -6.31 14.07
CA PHE A 74 2.15 -7.71 13.71
C PHE A 74 1.71 -7.76 12.25
N ARG A 75 2.69 -7.91 11.36
CA ARG A 75 2.50 -8.41 10.00
C ARG A 75 1.75 -9.73 10.15
N LYS A 76 0.41 -9.63 10.18
CA LYS A 76 -0.46 -10.79 10.08
C LYS A 76 -0.26 -11.30 8.67
N GLU A 77 0.49 -12.38 8.59
CA GLU A 77 0.75 -13.15 7.40
C GLU A 77 -0.55 -13.30 6.60
N SER A 78 -0.46 -12.90 5.33
CA SER A 78 -1.44 -13.01 4.24
C SER A 78 -2.88 -13.37 4.63
N GLU A 79 -3.60 -12.45 5.28
CA GLU A 79 -5.06 -12.49 5.18
C GLU A 79 -5.40 -12.15 3.72
N VAL A 80 -5.72 -13.17 2.91
CA VAL A 80 -6.23 -12.97 1.55
C VAL A 80 -7.51 -12.17 1.69
N ARG A 81 -7.40 -10.86 1.57
CA ARG A 81 -8.54 -9.95 1.64
C ARG A 81 -9.39 -10.19 0.39
N PRO A 82 -10.60 -10.75 0.51
CA PRO A 82 -11.43 -11.05 -0.66
C PRO A 82 -11.67 -9.80 -1.52
N SER A 83 -11.66 -8.62 -0.90
CA SER A 83 -11.75 -7.33 -1.58
C SER A 83 -10.60 -7.08 -2.58
N ARG A 84 -9.36 -7.44 -2.24
CA ARG A 84 -8.21 -7.26 -3.16
C ARG A 84 -8.32 -8.18 -4.36
N LEU A 85 -8.69 -9.43 -4.13
CA LEU A 85 -8.90 -10.39 -5.22
C LEU A 85 -10.05 -9.94 -6.11
N LEU A 86 -11.17 -9.54 -5.53
CA LEU A 86 -12.32 -9.02 -6.28
C LEU A 86 -11.94 -7.82 -7.14
N THR A 87 -11.22 -6.84 -6.57
CA THR A 87 -10.73 -5.67 -7.32
C THR A 87 -9.79 -6.09 -8.46
N TRP A 88 -8.94 -7.09 -8.25
CA TRP A 88 -8.07 -7.60 -9.30
C TRP A 88 -8.89 -8.25 -10.42
N CYS A 89 -9.84 -9.12 -10.09
CA CYS A 89 -10.70 -9.78 -11.07
C CYS A 89 -11.48 -8.76 -11.90
N GLN A 90 -12.09 -7.75 -11.26
CA GLN A 90 -12.78 -6.64 -11.93
C GLN A 90 -11.90 -5.91 -12.94
N LYS A 91 -10.64 -5.66 -12.59
CA LYS A 91 -9.68 -5.01 -13.49
C LYS A 91 -9.31 -5.91 -14.68
N GLN A 92 -9.15 -7.22 -14.45
CA GLN A 92 -8.79 -8.14 -15.53
C GLN A 92 -9.91 -8.30 -16.55
N THR A 93 -11.15 -8.40 -16.06
CA THR A 93 -12.34 -8.60 -16.89
C THR A 93 -12.96 -7.31 -17.43
N GLN A 94 -12.39 -6.15 -17.13
CA GLN A 94 -12.89 -4.87 -17.62
C GLN A 94 -12.90 -4.80 -19.15
N GLY A 95 -14.06 -4.51 -19.74
CA GLY A 95 -14.25 -4.39 -21.18
C GLY A 95 -14.59 -5.68 -21.92
N TYR A 96 -14.72 -6.81 -21.22
CA TYR A 96 -15.25 -8.05 -21.79
C TYR A 96 -16.77 -8.03 -21.85
N ARG A 97 -17.35 -8.42 -22.99
CA ARG A 97 -18.80 -8.53 -23.17
C ARG A 97 -19.36 -9.64 -22.27
N GLY A 98 -20.50 -9.39 -21.63
CA GLY A 98 -21.20 -10.41 -20.85
C GLY A 98 -20.48 -10.82 -19.56
N VAL A 99 -19.48 -10.03 -19.11
CA VAL A 99 -18.75 -10.29 -17.87
C VAL A 99 -18.85 -9.09 -16.95
N ASP A 100 -19.55 -9.26 -15.82
CA ASP A 100 -19.56 -8.31 -14.72
C ASP A 100 -19.26 -9.02 -13.39
N VAL A 101 -18.07 -8.73 -12.83
CA VAL A 101 -17.58 -9.38 -11.62
C VAL A 101 -17.89 -8.51 -10.40
N THR A 102 -19.01 -8.80 -9.73
CA THR A 102 -19.44 -8.10 -8.51
C THR A 102 -19.13 -8.89 -7.24
N ASN A 103 -18.88 -10.19 -7.36
CA ASN A 103 -18.54 -11.08 -6.26
C ASN A 103 -17.62 -12.23 -6.72
N LEU A 104 -17.16 -13.04 -5.76
CA LEU A 104 -16.31 -14.21 -6.01
C LEU A 104 -17.10 -15.53 -6.02
N THR A 105 -18.41 -15.47 -6.27
CA THR A 105 -19.31 -16.64 -6.28
C THR A 105 -20.19 -16.66 -7.53
N SER A 106 -21.35 -16.01 -7.53
CA SER A 106 -22.31 -16.06 -8.64
C SER A 106 -21.80 -15.45 -9.93
N SER A 107 -20.94 -14.43 -9.88
CA SER A 107 -20.33 -13.80 -11.08
C SER A 107 -19.46 -14.75 -11.90
N TRP A 108 -19.10 -15.92 -11.35
CA TRP A 108 -18.23 -16.91 -12.01
C TRP A 108 -19.00 -18.10 -12.56
N ARG A 109 -20.31 -18.19 -12.30
CA ARG A 109 -21.10 -19.37 -12.64
C ARG A 109 -21.20 -19.62 -14.14
N SER A 110 -21.25 -18.58 -14.96
CA SER A 110 -21.32 -18.72 -16.42
C SER A 110 -20.01 -19.18 -17.08
N GLY A 111 -18.90 -19.28 -16.33
CA GLY A 111 -17.57 -19.60 -16.84
C GLY A 111 -16.87 -18.45 -17.58
N LEU A 112 -17.64 -17.51 -18.16
CA LEU A 112 -17.11 -16.38 -18.94
C LEU A 112 -16.12 -15.51 -18.15
N ALA A 113 -16.33 -15.30 -16.86
CA ALA A 113 -15.41 -14.53 -16.02
C ALA A 113 -14.01 -15.16 -15.96
N LEU A 114 -13.92 -16.50 -15.89
CA LEU A 114 -12.64 -17.21 -15.90
C LEU A 114 -12.02 -17.20 -17.31
N CYS A 115 -12.82 -17.44 -18.35
CA CYS A 115 -12.36 -17.35 -19.74
C CYS A 115 -11.79 -15.95 -20.04
N ALA A 116 -12.43 -14.88 -19.56
CA ALA A 116 -11.97 -13.51 -19.75
C ALA A 116 -10.62 -13.25 -19.05
N VAL A 117 -10.41 -13.78 -17.85
CA VAL A 117 -9.12 -13.69 -17.13
C VAL A 117 -8.03 -14.43 -17.89
N ILE A 118 -8.30 -15.63 -18.39
CA ILE A 118 -7.33 -16.42 -19.17
C ILE A 118 -7.00 -15.72 -20.49
N HIS A 119 -8.02 -15.31 -21.26
CA HIS A 119 -7.86 -14.61 -22.53
C HIS A 119 -7.06 -13.31 -22.36
N ARG A 120 -7.26 -12.56 -21.26
CA ARG A 120 -6.46 -11.36 -20.97
C ARG A 120 -4.96 -11.67 -20.84
N GLN A 121 -4.61 -12.81 -20.25
CA GLN A 121 -3.23 -13.18 -19.99
C GLN A 121 -2.58 -13.90 -21.19
N ARG A 122 -3.37 -14.66 -21.95
CA ARG A 122 -2.98 -15.48 -23.10
C ARG A 122 -4.13 -15.55 -24.10
N PRO A 123 -4.27 -14.56 -24.99
CA PRO A 123 -5.39 -14.50 -25.92
C PRO A 123 -5.39 -15.64 -26.93
N GLU A 124 -4.26 -16.30 -27.17
CA GLU A 124 -4.12 -17.41 -28.11
C GLU A 124 -4.80 -18.71 -27.67
N LEU A 125 -5.14 -18.85 -26.39
CA LEU A 125 -5.66 -20.10 -25.83
C LEU A 125 -7.18 -20.21 -25.90
N ILE A 126 -7.89 -19.10 -26.03
CA ILE A 126 -9.36 -19.05 -25.97
C ILE A 126 -9.84 -18.03 -27.00
N ASP A 127 -10.69 -18.44 -27.93
CA ASP A 127 -11.43 -17.48 -28.76
C ASP A 127 -12.63 -16.96 -27.96
N PHE A 128 -12.43 -15.85 -27.23
CA PHE A 128 -13.45 -15.31 -26.34
C PHE A 128 -14.69 -14.81 -27.11
N ASP A 129 -14.51 -14.27 -28.32
CA ASP A 129 -15.62 -13.74 -29.11
C ASP A 129 -16.58 -14.82 -29.61
N SER A 130 -16.12 -16.08 -29.64
CA SER A 130 -16.94 -17.25 -29.96
C SER A 130 -17.76 -17.81 -28.79
N LEU A 131 -17.49 -17.36 -27.56
CA LEU A 131 -18.15 -17.88 -26.36
C LEU A 131 -19.55 -17.30 -26.19
N ASN A 132 -20.49 -18.15 -25.75
CA ASN A 132 -21.86 -17.76 -25.43
C ASN A 132 -22.13 -17.95 -23.94
N GLU A 133 -22.90 -17.04 -23.32
CA GLU A 133 -23.24 -17.07 -21.90
C GLU A 133 -24.12 -18.27 -21.52
N GLU A 134 -24.93 -18.75 -22.46
CA GLU A 134 -25.84 -19.89 -22.26
C GLU A 134 -25.10 -21.23 -22.16
N ASP A 135 -23.89 -21.32 -22.71
CA ASP A 135 -23.07 -22.53 -22.78
C ASP A 135 -22.25 -22.76 -21.50
N VAL A 136 -22.91 -22.66 -20.35
CA VAL A 136 -22.29 -22.69 -19.01
C VAL A 136 -21.40 -23.92 -18.79
N ALA A 137 -21.86 -25.10 -19.24
CA ALA A 137 -21.12 -26.34 -19.05
C ALA A 137 -19.86 -26.44 -19.94
N ARG A 138 -19.82 -25.72 -21.06
CA ARG A 138 -18.67 -25.67 -21.96
C ARG A 138 -17.65 -24.61 -21.52
N ASN A 139 -18.12 -23.52 -20.93
CA ASN A 139 -17.28 -22.40 -20.49
C ASN A 139 -16.54 -22.68 -19.16
N ASN A 140 -17.02 -23.63 -18.34
CA ASN A 140 -16.39 -24.06 -17.09
C ASN A 140 -15.52 -25.29 -17.29
#